data_AF-A0A8J7KQ37-F1
#
_entry.id   AF-A0A8J7KQ37-F1
#
_cell.length_a   1.000
_cell.length_b   1.000
_cell.length_c   1.000
_cell.angle_alpha   90.00
_cell.angle_beta   90.00
_cell.angle_gamma   90.00
#
_symmetry.space_group_name_H-M   'P 1'
#
loop_
_entity.id
_entity.type
_entity.pdbx_description
1 polymer ?
#
loop_
_entity_poly.entity_id
_entity_poly.type
_entity_poly.pdbx_seq_one_letter_code
_entity_poly.pdbx_strand_id
1 'polypeptide(L)'
;MGAILLLESRAEELRALLSTKASGLNYCLPDDGEDAVARCDIWLGEPDRAVSLLTAGHRPAWLQSTWAGFKPLLAAGLPQDYRLSRAVGGFGQPIAQYILAHLLAHEQRLFALQEQQLRQEWDRHLSGLLTGKTLLIVGAGDIGAEVAGFCRINNEKSAKFSLP
;
A
#
# COMPACT_ATOMS: atom_id res chain seq x y z
N MET A 1 -16.41 24.10 -10.65
CA MET A 1 -15.59 23.19 -9.82
C MET A 1 -14.54 22.59 -10.74
N GLY A 2 -13.26 22.65 -10.39
CA GLY A 2 -12.16 22.12 -11.22
C GLY A 2 -12.27 20.61 -11.39
N ALA A 3 -11.70 20.09 -12.48
CA ALA A 3 -11.64 18.65 -12.72
C ALA A 3 -10.54 17.99 -11.85
N ILE A 4 -10.73 16.72 -11.52
CA ILE A 4 -9.77 15.92 -10.77
C ILE A 4 -9.00 15.03 -11.75
N LEU A 5 -7.69 15.13 -11.74
CA LEU A 5 -6.82 14.27 -12.54
C LEU A 5 -6.61 12.92 -11.83
N LEU A 6 -6.96 11.82 -12.51
CA LEU A 6 -6.80 10.47 -11.99
C LEU A 6 -5.48 9.85 -12.47
N LEU A 7 -4.54 9.69 -11.54
CA LEU A 7 -3.19 9.21 -11.77
C LEU A 7 -3.04 7.75 -11.31
N GLU A 8 -3.89 6.88 -11.81
CA GLU A 8 -3.94 5.46 -11.41
C GLU A 8 -3.67 4.52 -12.59
N SER A 9 -3.10 3.35 -12.32
CA SER A 9 -3.00 2.27 -13.31
C SER A 9 -4.38 1.74 -13.74
N ARG A 10 -5.38 1.85 -12.86
CA ARG A 10 -6.78 1.45 -13.09
C ARG A 10 -7.72 2.66 -13.04
N ALA A 11 -7.33 3.76 -13.69
CA ALA A 11 -8.03 5.04 -13.59
C ALA A 11 -9.50 4.97 -14.06
N GLU A 12 -9.82 4.14 -15.04
CA GLU A 12 -11.17 3.95 -15.58
C GLU A 12 -12.10 3.29 -14.57
N GLU A 13 -11.60 2.28 -13.85
CA GLU A 13 -12.35 1.63 -12.79
C GLU A 13 -12.56 2.57 -11.60
N LEU A 14 -11.51 3.29 -11.22
CA LEU A 14 -11.61 4.30 -10.18
C LEU A 14 -12.61 5.39 -10.57
N ARG A 15 -12.59 5.86 -11.83
CA ARG A 15 -13.56 6.81 -12.37
C ARG A 15 -14.98 6.27 -12.27
N ALA A 16 -15.23 5.02 -12.64
CA ALA A 16 -16.56 4.42 -12.54
C ALA A 16 -17.07 4.39 -11.09
N LEU A 17 -16.21 4.00 -10.15
CA LEU A 17 -16.53 3.99 -8.72
C LEU A 17 -16.79 5.40 -8.17
N LEU A 18 -15.94 6.36 -8.53
CA LEU A 18 -16.05 7.73 -8.08
C LEU A 18 -17.26 8.44 -8.69
N SER A 19 -17.58 8.21 -9.95
CA SER A 19 -18.80 8.71 -10.59
C SER A 19 -20.07 8.21 -9.90
N THR A 20 -20.02 7.02 -9.28
CA THR A 20 -21.14 6.47 -8.50
C THR A 20 -21.26 7.16 -7.14
N LYS A 21 -20.14 7.40 -6.45
CA LYS A 21 -20.14 7.97 -5.08
C LYS A 21 -20.10 9.50 -5.03
N ALA A 22 -19.64 10.14 -6.09
CA ALA A 22 -19.42 11.57 -6.21
C ALA A 22 -19.67 12.01 -7.67
N SER A 23 -20.93 11.94 -8.08
CA SER A 23 -21.40 12.23 -9.45
C SER A 23 -21.32 13.70 -9.86
N GLY A 24 -21.13 14.63 -8.91
CA GLY A 24 -20.99 16.06 -9.17
C GLY A 24 -19.57 16.54 -9.52
N LEU A 25 -18.62 15.61 -9.63
CA LEU A 25 -17.22 15.91 -9.93
C LEU A 25 -16.88 15.49 -11.35
N ASN A 26 -16.03 16.28 -12.00
CA ASN A 26 -15.44 15.95 -13.30
C ASN A 26 -14.09 15.26 -13.08
N TYR A 27 -13.83 14.20 -13.86
CA TYR A 27 -12.59 13.43 -13.79
C TYR A 27 -11.89 13.47 -15.14
N CYS A 28 -10.60 13.78 -15.12
CA CYS A 28 -9.72 13.77 -16.29
C CYS A 28 -8.69 12.65 -16.13
N LEU A 29 -8.27 12.12 -17.27
CA LEU A 29 -7.17 11.17 -17.39
C LEU A 29 -5.95 11.87 -18.00
N PRO A 30 -4.72 11.41 -17.72
CA PRO A 30 -3.52 11.93 -18.38
C PRO A 30 -3.60 11.86 -19.91
N ASP A 31 -4.30 10.86 -20.44
CA ASP A 31 -4.46 10.62 -21.87
C ASP A 31 -5.46 11.58 -22.54
N ASP A 32 -6.20 12.39 -21.77
CA ASP A 32 -7.11 13.42 -22.29
C ASP A 32 -6.37 14.65 -22.86
N GLY A 33 -5.03 14.68 -22.76
CA GLY A 33 -4.16 15.70 -23.34
C GLY A 33 -3.56 16.68 -22.31
N GLU A 34 -2.44 17.32 -22.66
CA GLU A 34 -1.71 18.24 -21.77
C GLU A 34 -2.56 19.41 -21.27
N ASP A 35 -3.42 19.97 -22.13
CA ASP A 35 -4.35 21.05 -21.76
C ASP A 35 -5.36 20.61 -20.69
N ALA A 36 -5.75 19.34 -20.67
CA ALA A 36 -6.65 18.80 -19.65
C ALA A 36 -5.92 18.67 -18.30
N VAL A 37 -4.68 18.14 -18.32
CA VAL A 37 -3.80 18.03 -17.15
C VAL A 37 -3.55 19.41 -16.52
N ALA A 38 -3.23 20.42 -17.34
CA ALA A 38 -2.96 21.77 -16.88
C ALA A 38 -4.16 22.48 -16.21
N ARG A 39 -5.39 22.03 -16.49
CA ARG A 39 -6.63 22.57 -15.90
C ARG A 39 -7.07 21.84 -14.62
N CYS A 40 -6.34 20.81 -14.21
CA CYS A 40 -6.67 20.02 -13.02
C CYS A 40 -5.85 20.45 -11.81
N ASP A 41 -6.48 21.19 -10.90
CA ASP A 41 -5.85 21.63 -9.65
C ASP A 41 -5.73 20.52 -8.59
N ILE A 42 -6.50 19.44 -8.74
CA ILE A 42 -6.53 18.32 -7.79
C ILE A 42 -6.10 17.05 -8.51
N TRP A 43 -5.11 16.36 -7.96
CA TRP A 43 -4.63 15.08 -8.47
C TRP A 43 -4.92 13.98 -7.46
N LEU A 44 -5.36 12.82 -7.94
CA LEU A 44 -5.63 11.63 -7.15
C LEU A 44 -4.95 10.43 -7.78
N GLY A 45 -4.00 9.78 -7.10
CA GLY A 45 -3.44 8.53 -7.61
C GLY A 45 -2.09 8.11 -7.06
N GLU A 46 -1.41 7.29 -7.85
CA GLU A 46 -0.14 6.64 -7.54
C GLU A 46 1.00 7.68 -7.49
N PRO A 47 1.87 7.64 -6.45
CA PRO A 47 3.03 8.52 -6.34
C PRO A 47 3.90 8.56 -7.60
N ASP A 48 4.20 7.40 -8.19
CA ASP A 48 5.14 7.30 -9.30
C ASP A 48 4.61 8.00 -10.56
N ARG A 49 3.30 7.89 -10.84
CA ARG A 49 2.67 8.58 -11.97
C ARG A 49 2.64 10.10 -11.75
N ALA A 50 2.42 10.54 -10.51
CA ALA A 50 2.47 11.95 -10.18
C ALA A 50 3.89 12.54 -10.25
N VAL A 51 4.92 11.80 -9.86
CA VAL A 51 6.33 12.22 -10.00
C VAL A 51 6.66 12.55 -11.46
N SER A 52 6.18 11.74 -12.41
CA SER A 52 6.39 12.00 -13.84
C SER A 52 5.83 13.35 -14.28
N LEU A 53 4.62 13.71 -13.84
CA LEU A 53 4.00 14.99 -14.18
C LEU A 53 4.64 16.18 -13.46
N LEU A 54 5.02 16.01 -12.19
CA LEU A 54 5.75 17.03 -11.44
C LEU A 54 7.11 17.33 -12.10
N THR A 55 7.79 16.30 -12.60
CA THR A 55 9.06 16.43 -13.32
C THR A 55 8.89 17.13 -14.66
N ALA A 56 7.76 16.91 -15.35
CA ALA A 56 7.39 17.62 -16.58
C ALA A 56 6.99 19.08 -16.35
N GLY A 57 6.90 19.54 -15.10
CA GLY A 57 6.62 20.93 -14.73
C GLY A 57 5.16 21.23 -14.41
N HIS A 58 4.26 20.24 -14.50
CA HIS A 58 2.88 20.40 -14.05
C HIS A 58 2.79 20.41 -12.53
N ARG A 59 1.87 21.19 -11.97
CA ARG A 59 1.71 21.32 -10.51
C ARG A 59 0.24 21.30 -10.11
N PRO A 60 -0.16 20.46 -9.15
CA PRO A 60 -1.48 20.55 -8.53
C PRO A 60 -1.49 21.61 -7.42
N ALA A 61 -2.66 22.09 -7.06
CA ALA A 61 -2.88 22.71 -5.75
C ALA A 61 -2.95 21.64 -4.64
N TRP A 62 -3.48 20.46 -4.94
CA TRP A 62 -3.59 19.34 -4.02
C TRP A 62 -3.37 17.98 -4.70
N LEU A 63 -2.46 17.17 -4.14
CA LEU A 63 -2.23 15.78 -4.51
C LEU A 63 -2.68 14.86 -3.36
N GLN A 64 -3.68 14.02 -3.63
CA GLN A 64 -4.08 12.90 -2.78
C GLN A 64 -3.45 11.61 -3.31
N SER A 65 -2.50 11.05 -2.57
CA SER A 65 -1.96 9.74 -2.90
C SER A 65 -2.91 8.63 -2.46
N THR A 66 -3.10 7.64 -3.32
CA THR A 66 -3.82 6.40 -3.02
C THR A 66 -2.98 5.39 -2.25
N TRP A 67 -1.66 5.62 -2.16
CA TRP A 67 -0.72 4.75 -1.47
C TRP A 67 -0.48 5.21 -0.05
N ALA A 68 -0.07 4.26 0.79
CA ALA A 68 0.47 4.58 2.10
C ALA A 68 1.86 5.23 1.98
N GLY A 69 2.73 4.66 1.15
CA GLY A 69 4.08 5.17 0.91
C GLY A 69 4.07 6.32 -0.09
N PHE A 70 4.69 7.44 0.27
CA PHE A 70 4.74 8.66 -0.55
C PHE A 70 6.18 9.17 -0.73
N LYS A 71 7.19 8.36 -0.36
CA LYS A 71 8.61 8.73 -0.43
C LYS A 71 9.04 9.26 -1.81
N PRO A 72 8.59 8.71 -2.95
CA PRO A 72 8.95 9.25 -4.27
C PRO A 72 8.57 10.72 -4.45
N LEU A 73 7.46 11.18 -3.85
CA LEU A 73 7.00 12.57 -3.91
C LEU A 73 7.84 13.53 -3.06
N LEU A 74 8.76 13.00 -2.25
CA LEU A 74 9.72 13.78 -1.46
C LEU A 74 11.11 13.83 -2.10
N ALA A 75 11.27 13.33 -3.32
CA ALA A 75 12.55 13.33 -4.01
C ALA A 75 13.07 14.77 -4.20
N ALA A 76 14.39 14.94 -4.08
CA ALA A 76 15.03 16.23 -4.31
C ALA A 76 14.81 16.69 -5.76
N GLY A 77 14.57 17.99 -5.94
CA GLY A 77 14.30 18.58 -7.26
C GLY A 77 12.83 18.58 -7.67
N LEU A 78 11.95 17.90 -6.91
CA LEU A 78 10.51 18.03 -7.11
C LEU A 78 9.96 19.30 -6.44
N PRO A 79 8.90 19.90 -7.02
CA PRO A 79 8.15 20.95 -6.35
C PRO A 79 7.60 20.49 -4.99
N GLN A 80 7.41 21.43 -4.06
CA GLN A 80 6.83 21.19 -2.73
C GLN A 80 5.77 22.23 -2.36
N ASP A 81 5.47 23.13 -3.28
CA ASP A 81 4.49 24.21 -3.20
C ASP A 81 3.07 23.72 -3.50
N TYR A 82 2.71 22.55 -2.98
CA TYR A 82 1.37 21.98 -3.11
C TYR A 82 0.97 21.20 -1.86
N ARG A 83 -0.32 21.03 -1.65
CA ARG A 83 -0.82 20.20 -0.54
C ARG A 83 -0.63 18.72 -0.89
N LEU A 84 -0.01 17.95 -0.01
CA LEU A 84 0.11 16.49 -0.14
C LEU A 84 -0.69 15.80 0.97
N SER A 85 -1.54 14.84 0.59
CA SER A 85 -2.16 13.87 1.50
C SER A 85 -1.92 12.45 1.01
N ARG A 86 -2.01 11.48 1.92
CA ARG A 86 -1.78 10.05 1.64
C ARG A 86 -2.92 9.20 2.16
N ALA A 87 -3.04 7.98 1.65
CA ALA A 87 -3.97 7.02 2.20
C ALA A 87 -3.49 6.49 3.57
N VAL A 88 -4.40 6.47 4.55
CA VAL A 88 -4.19 5.95 5.91
C VAL A 88 -5.38 5.08 6.33
N GLY A 89 -5.21 4.21 7.33
CA GLY A 89 -6.30 3.45 7.95
C GLY A 89 -6.85 2.23 7.19
N GLY A 90 -6.41 1.95 5.96
CA GLY A 90 -6.92 0.82 5.15
C GLY A 90 -5.98 -0.38 4.97
N PHE A 91 -4.74 -0.31 5.50
CA PHE A 91 -3.68 -1.25 5.15
C PHE A 91 -3.37 -2.28 6.23
N GLY A 92 -3.79 -2.04 7.48
CA GLY A 92 -3.40 -2.88 8.63
C GLY A 92 -3.80 -4.34 8.44
N GLN A 93 -5.09 -4.60 8.24
CA GLN A 93 -5.60 -5.97 8.14
C GLN A 93 -5.04 -6.74 6.93
N PRO A 94 -5.04 -6.20 5.69
CA PRO A 94 -4.45 -6.88 4.54
C PRO A 94 -2.97 -7.22 4.75
N ILE A 95 -2.18 -6.29 5.31
CA ILE A 95 -0.76 -6.52 5.59
C ILE A 95 -0.55 -7.53 6.71
N ALA A 96 -1.38 -7.51 7.76
CA ALA A 96 -1.33 -8.49 8.84
C ALA A 96 -1.60 -9.91 8.33
N GLN A 97 -2.60 -10.09 7.47
CA GLN A 97 -2.90 -11.38 6.85
C GLN A 97 -1.74 -11.85 5.95
N TYR A 98 -1.19 -10.94 5.13
CA TYR A 98 -0.04 -11.24 4.29
C TYR A 98 1.17 -11.71 5.10
N ILE A 99 1.52 -11.01 6.19
CA ILE A 99 2.62 -11.36 7.08
C ILE A 99 2.37 -12.73 7.73
N LEU A 100 1.17 -12.96 8.27
CA LEU A 100 0.84 -14.22 8.93
C LEU A 100 0.93 -15.41 7.94
N ALA A 101 0.45 -15.24 6.71
CA ALA A 101 0.56 -16.25 5.66
C ALA A 101 2.03 -16.60 5.37
N HIS A 102 2.91 -15.60 5.27
CA HIS A 102 4.34 -15.83 5.01
C HIS A 102 5.06 -16.46 6.20
N LEU A 103 4.73 -16.06 7.43
CA LEU A 103 5.27 -16.67 8.64
C LEU A 103 4.90 -18.16 8.73
N LEU A 104 3.63 -18.50 8.47
CA LEU A 104 3.17 -19.89 8.45
C LEU A 104 3.83 -20.67 7.30
N ALA A 105 3.89 -20.09 6.10
CA ALA A 105 4.52 -20.73 4.95
C ALA A 105 6.00 -21.06 5.22
N HIS A 106 6.71 -20.14 5.87
CA HIS A 106 8.09 -20.34 6.29
C HIS A 106 8.21 -21.42 7.37
N GLU A 107 7.43 -21.32 8.44
CA GLU A 107 7.51 -22.23 9.59
C GLU A 107 7.14 -23.68 9.23
N GLN A 108 6.14 -23.84 8.36
CA GLN A 108 5.68 -25.13 7.86
C GLN A 108 6.48 -25.60 6.64
N ARG A 109 7.48 -24.82 6.17
CA ARG A 109 8.30 -25.13 4.99
C ARG A 109 7.46 -25.44 3.75
N LEU A 110 6.34 -24.73 3.55
CA LEU A 110 5.36 -25.07 2.51
C LEU A 110 5.96 -25.10 1.10
N PHE A 111 6.91 -24.20 0.79
CA PHE A 111 7.58 -24.19 -0.52
C PHE A 111 8.46 -25.43 -0.75
N ALA A 112 9.18 -25.89 0.28
CA ALA A 112 9.98 -27.11 0.18
C ALA A 112 9.07 -28.35 0.06
N LEU A 113 7.97 -28.38 0.81
CA LEU A 113 6.96 -29.44 0.70
C LEU A 113 6.34 -29.48 -0.70
N GLN A 114 6.09 -28.32 -1.30
CA GLN A 114 5.59 -28.23 -2.68
C GLN A 114 6.60 -28.81 -3.69
N GLU A 115 7.89 -28.49 -3.55
CA GLU A 115 8.94 -29.07 -4.40
C GLU A 115 9.06 -30.59 -4.24
N GLN A 116 9.01 -31.09 -3.00
CA GLN A 116 9.03 -32.52 -2.70
C GLN A 116 7.81 -33.24 -3.27
N GLN A 117 6.62 -32.64 -3.17
CA GLN A 117 5.39 -33.17 -3.74
C GLN A 117 5.51 -33.32 -5.27
N LEU A 118 6.09 -32.33 -5.96
CA LEU A 118 6.32 -32.41 -7.41
C LEU A 118 7.31 -33.51 -7.79
N ARG A 119 8.27 -33.83 -6.91
CA ARG A 119 9.22 -34.94 -7.08
C ARG A 119 8.68 -36.28 -6.58
N GLN A 120 7.47 -36.31 -6.03
CA GLN A 120 6.87 -37.49 -5.41
C GLN A 120 7.70 -38.03 -4.23
N GLU A 121 8.43 -37.15 -3.55
CA GLU A 121 9.25 -37.47 -2.39
C GLU A 121 8.46 -37.19 -1.11
N TRP A 122 8.52 -38.10 -0.14
CA TRP A 122 7.90 -37.93 1.16
C TRP A 122 8.96 -37.74 2.25
N ASP A 123 9.22 -36.49 2.62
CA ASP A 123 10.05 -36.15 3.77
C ASP A 123 9.17 -36.04 5.04
N ARG A 124 9.59 -36.69 6.13
CA ARG A 124 8.87 -36.73 7.41
C ARG A 124 9.42 -35.74 8.43
N HIS A 125 10.31 -34.82 8.04
CA HIS A 125 10.77 -33.79 8.96
C HIS A 125 9.60 -33.03 9.57
N LEU A 126 9.64 -32.85 10.89
CA LEU A 126 8.60 -32.15 11.62
C LEU A 126 8.63 -30.66 11.25
N SER A 127 7.48 -30.17 10.79
CA SER A 127 7.21 -28.74 10.68
C SER A 127 7.25 -28.09 12.06
N GLY A 128 7.73 -26.84 12.13
CA GLY A 128 7.74 -26.10 13.38
C GLY A 128 6.36 -25.50 13.71
N LEU A 129 6.29 -24.71 14.78
CA LEU A 129 5.09 -23.96 15.18
C LEU A 129 5.45 -22.50 15.42
N LEU A 130 4.52 -21.60 15.12
CA LEU A 130 4.66 -20.18 15.49
C LEU A 130 4.44 -19.95 16.98
N THR A 131 3.73 -20.85 17.66
CA THR A 131 3.49 -20.79 19.11
C THR A 131 4.81 -20.76 19.88
N GLY A 132 4.90 -19.89 20.90
CA GLY A 132 6.13 -19.68 21.68
C GLY A 132 7.24 -18.88 20.99
N LYS A 133 7.12 -18.53 19.70
CA LYS A 133 8.10 -17.65 19.03
C LYS A 133 7.82 -16.17 19.32
N THR A 134 8.87 -15.38 19.26
CA THR A 134 8.80 -13.91 19.42
C THR A 134 8.89 -13.24 18.07
N LEU A 135 7.94 -12.35 17.76
CA LEU A 135 7.94 -11.51 16.57
C LEU A 135 8.43 -10.10 16.94
N LEU A 136 9.49 -9.63 16.28
CA LEU A 136 9.92 -8.23 16.34
C LEU A 136 9.20 -7.44 15.23
N ILE A 137 8.53 -6.36 15.61
CA ILE A 137 7.87 -5.44 14.67
C ILE A 137 8.62 -4.11 14.72
N VAL A 138 9.18 -3.69 13.58
CA VAL A 138 9.88 -2.41 13.45
C VAL A 138 8.90 -1.39 12.87
N GLY A 139 8.45 -0.46 13.73
CA GLY A 139 7.44 0.56 13.41
C GLY A 139 6.11 0.31 14.12
N ALA A 140 5.71 1.23 15.00
CA ALA A 140 4.52 1.11 15.85
C ALA A 140 3.33 1.98 15.37
N GLY A 141 3.25 2.24 14.06
CA GLY A 141 2.07 2.88 13.45
C GLY A 141 0.90 1.91 13.28
N ASP A 142 -0.18 2.37 12.65
CA ASP A 142 -1.43 1.61 12.47
C ASP A 142 -1.21 0.17 11.97
N ILE A 143 -0.34 -0.02 10.97
CA ILE A 143 -0.02 -1.35 10.42
C ILE A 143 0.65 -2.23 11.48
N GLY A 144 1.68 -1.71 12.17
CA GLY A 144 2.41 -2.48 13.18
C GLY A 144 1.54 -2.86 14.38
N ALA A 145 0.63 -1.95 14.78
CA ALA A 145 -0.35 -2.21 15.83
C ALA A 145 -1.32 -3.33 15.45
N GLU A 146 -1.83 -3.31 14.21
CA GLU A 146 -2.74 -4.34 13.68
C GLU A 146 -2.05 -5.71 13.59
N VAL A 147 -0.82 -5.75 13.03
CA VAL A 147 0.00 -6.97 12.97
C VAL A 147 0.23 -7.55 14.36
N ALA A 148 0.58 -6.70 15.33
CA ALA A 148 0.75 -7.12 16.71
C ALA A 148 -0.57 -7.66 17.31
N GLY A 149 -1.73 -7.08 16.94
CA GLY A 149 -3.05 -7.59 17.30
C GLY A 149 -3.28 -9.01 16.79
N PHE A 150 -3.07 -9.25 15.49
CA PHE A 150 -3.21 -10.57 14.86
C PHE A 150 -2.29 -11.62 15.49
N CYS A 151 -1.05 -11.27 15.82
CA CYS A 151 -0.09 -12.20 16.39
C CYS A 151 -0.26 -12.44 17.90
N ARG A 152 -0.85 -11.49 18.64
CA ARG A 152 -1.13 -11.64 20.09
C ARG A 152 -2.20 -12.66 20.41
N ILE A 153 -3.16 -12.87 19.50
CA ILE A 153 -4.27 -13.82 19.70
C ILE A 153 -3.76 -15.27 19.89
N ASN A 154 -2.51 -15.56 19.51
CA ASN A 154 -1.93 -16.92 19.56
C ASN A 154 -0.87 -17.15 20.66
N ASN A 155 -0.53 -16.17 21.49
CA ASN A 155 0.45 -16.35 22.58
C ASN A 155 0.15 -15.40 23.74
N GLU A 156 -0.12 -15.93 24.94
CA GLU A 156 -0.29 -15.18 26.19
C GLU A 156 0.95 -14.37 26.62
N LYS A 157 2.07 -14.40 25.87
CA LYS A 157 3.29 -13.67 26.20
C LYS A 157 3.93 -12.94 25.01
N SER A 158 3.94 -11.62 25.18
CA SER A 158 4.89 -10.62 24.64
C SER A 158 4.83 -10.23 23.16
N ALA A 159 4.20 -9.08 22.91
CA ALA A 159 4.77 -8.05 22.04
C ALA A 159 5.49 -7.04 22.95
N LYS A 160 6.83 -7.02 22.96
CA LYS A 160 7.58 -5.95 23.64
C LYS A 160 7.80 -4.82 22.65
N PHE A 161 7.18 -3.67 22.91
CA PHE A 161 7.50 -2.43 22.24
C PHE A 161 8.74 -1.83 22.92
N SER A 162 9.82 -1.59 22.17
CA SER A 162 10.84 -0.62 22.59
C SER A 162 10.65 0.62 21.73
N LEU A 163 10.26 1.72 22.35
CA LEU A 163 10.41 3.06 21.77
C LEU A 163 11.81 3.58 22.14
N PRO A 164 12.46 4.37 21.27
CA PRO A 164 13.69 5.09 21.60
C PRO A 164 13.45 6.17 22.66
#